data_AF-T0TUG9-F1
#
_entry.id   AF-T0TUG9-F1
#
_cell.length_a   1.000
_cell.length_b   1.000
_cell.length_c   1.000
_cell.angle_alpha   90.00
_cell.angle_beta   90.00
_cell.angle_gamma   90.00
#
_symmetry.space_group_name_H-M   'P 1'
#
loop_
_entity.id
_entity.type
_entity.pdbx_description
1 polymer ?
#
loop_
_entity_poly.entity_id
_entity_poly.type
_entity_poly.pdbx_seq_one_letter_code
_entity_poly.pdbx_strand_id
1 'polypeptide(L)'
;MKINYIEINQPIGSFYLGKANSDDLLKYFFVNRREQNVGIQRNTSQKRIEEISLYCQDPDATFPTPIIIAVDSSKVNIDPENNTIQTTDSNKIFEVIDGQHRMEGIKLAKERFGFSCELVVILMFDLTEEEKGYVFSTINSNQAKVDKSLIYDLFELSQKRSPLKTSHYIARSLNSDIESPFYNRLKMLGRRSQGSETLSQGSFVHGLVALISKNPQRDMISIKRDEALVEDSSLPFRSYFIENKDEVILKIMSNYFNAVKSSFPNEWESSDFILAKTTGYLGLMKAFPVFYNEGLSIGSLTEKFFEEIFRKVKSCLDEKRIILNSTHFPSGAAGQNKLRDVFVQNFKSYRDEIVEKVMKNK
;
A
#
# COMPACT_ATOMS: atom_id res chain seq x y z
N MET A 1 -37.35 -5.28 6.86
CA MET A 1 -36.41 -4.13 6.92
C MET A 1 -37.13 -2.85 6.50
N LYS A 2 -36.83 -1.72 7.14
CA LYS A 2 -37.38 -0.40 6.80
C LYS A 2 -36.23 0.59 6.54
N ILE A 3 -36.30 1.30 5.43
CA ILE A 3 -35.30 2.30 5.00
C ILE A 3 -36.03 3.63 4.81
N ASN A 4 -35.61 4.67 5.52
CA ASN A 4 -36.03 6.04 5.20
C ASN A 4 -35.21 6.53 4.01
N TYR A 5 -35.83 7.25 3.09
CA TYR A 5 -35.17 7.72 1.88
C TYR A 5 -35.34 9.21 1.60
N ILE A 6 -34.48 9.71 0.72
CA ILE A 6 -34.60 10.96 0.00
C ILE A 6 -34.63 10.60 -1.49
N GLU A 7 -35.67 11.02 -2.20
CA GLU A 7 -35.77 10.83 -3.64
C GLU A 7 -34.86 11.84 -4.36
N ILE A 8 -34.10 11.34 -5.34
CA ILE A 8 -33.15 12.10 -6.12
C ILE A 8 -33.51 11.92 -7.60
N ASN A 9 -33.69 13.04 -8.30
CA ASN A 9 -34.03 13.07 -9.73
C ASN A 9 -32.79 13.46 -10.55
N GLN A 10 -32.40 12.59 -11.49
CA GLN A 10 -31.26 12.81 -12.38
C GLN A 10 -31.62 12.42 -13.83
N PRO A 11 -30.79 12.73 -14.84
CA PRO A 11 -31.08 12.38 -16.24
C PRO A 11 -31.29 10.87 -16.51
N ILE A 12 -30.70 10.00 -15.69
CA ILE A 12 -30.90 8.54 -15.77
C ILE A 12 -32.23 8.08 -15.16
N GLY A 13 -32.97 8.98 -14.51
CA GLY A 13 -34.20 8.70 -13.77
C GLY A 13 -34.12 9.02 -12.28
N SER A 14 -35.16 8.63 -11.57
CA SER A 14 -35.29 8.81 -10.12
C SER A 14 -34.67 7.64 -9.36
N PHE A 15 -33.98 7.94 -8.26
CA PHE A 15 -33.45 6.93 -7.35
C PHE A 15 -33.48 7.43 -5.90
N TYR A 16 -33.28 6.52 -4.96
CA TYR A 16 -33.59 6.77 -3.55
C TYR A 16 -32.34 6.63 -2.69
N LEU A 17 -31.92 7.73 -2.07
CA LEU A 17 -30.81 7.75 -1.12
C LEU A 17 -31.33 7.45 0.28
N GLY A 18 -30.79 6.44 0.94
CA GLY A 18 -31.16 6.09 2.31
C GLY A 18 -29.96 5.66 3.14
N LYS A 19 -30.26 5.20 4.35
CA LYS A 19 -29.29 4.49 5.19
C LYS A 19 -29.87 3.17 5.68
N ALA A 20 -28.98 2.19 5.86
CA ALA A 20 -29.35 0.87 6.29
C ALA A 20 -28.27 0.27 7.20
N ASN A 21 -28.70 -0.50 8.20
CA ASN A 21 -27.76 -1.27 9.02
C ASN A 21 -27.15 -2.40 8.16
N SER A 22 -25.83 -2.58 8.28
CA SER A 22 -25.11 -3.62 7.55
C SER A 22 -25.67 -5.02 7.82
N ASP A 23 -26.08 -5.34 9.05
CA ASP A 23 -26.64 -6.65 9.40
C ASP A 23 -27.92 -6.96 8.63
N ASP A 24 -28.75 -5.94 8.37
CA ASP A 24 -29.96 -6.12 7.58
C ASP A 24 -29.62 -6.25 6.10
N LEU A 25 -28.76 -5.38 5.57
CA LEU A 25 -28.30 -5.50 4.18
C LEU A 25 -27.67 -6.87 3.89
N LEU A 26 -26.88 -7.41 4.83
CA LEU A 26 -26.23 -8.71 4.70
C LEU A 26 -27.21 -9.89 4.56
N LYS A 27 -28.44 -9.77 5.10
CA LYS A 27 -29.50 -10.77 4.95
C LYS A 27 -30.09 -10.77 3.54
N TYR A 28 -30.26 -9.58 2.97
CA TYR A 28 -31.04 -9.38 1.74
C TYR A 28 -30.19 -9.17 0.48
N PHE A 29 -28.89 -8.94 0.60
CA PHE A 29 -28.05 -8.69 -0.57
C PHE A 29 -27.68 -9.96 -1.33
N PHE A 30 -27.51 -9.81 -2.63
CA PHE A 30 -26.82 -10.75 -3.48
C PHE A 30 -25.95 -10.02 -4.50
N VAL A 31 -24.99 -10.75 -5.04
CA VAL A 31 -24.12 -10.29 -6.13
C VAL A 31 -24.41 -11.19 -7.32
N ASN A 32 -24.81 -10.60 -8.43
CA ASN A 32 -25.11 -11.32 -9.67
C ASN A 32 -23.81 -11.72 -10.38
N ARG A 33 -23.26 -12.86 -9.98
CA ARG A 33 -22.05 -13.44 -10.58
C ARG A 33 -22.43 -14.17 -11.87
N ARG A 34 -22.63 -13.45 -12.96
CA ARG A 34 -22.83 -14.09 -14.27
C ARG A 34 -21.58 -14.86 -14.66
N GLU A 35 -21.73 -16.15 -14.92
CA GLU A 35 -20.65 -17.03 -15.32
C GLU A 35 -20.03 -16.61 -16.66
N GLN A 36 -18.71 -16.41 -16.60
CA GLN A 36 -17.67 -16.51 -17.63
C GLN A 36 -17.78 -15.91 -19.04
N ASN A 37 -18.89 -15.41 -19.59
CA ASN A 37 -18.82 -14.84 -20.96
C ASN A 37 -19.68 -13.61 -21.29
N VAL A 38 -20.52 -13.09 -20.39
CA VAL A 38 -21.35 -11.88 -20.68
C VAL A 38 -21.58 -10.99 -19.42
N GLY A 39 -20.67 -11.04 -18.46
CA GLY A 39 -20.81 -10.32 -17.19
C GLY A 39 -20.03 -9.01 -17.14
N ILE A 40 -20.68 -7.92 -16.71
CA ILE A 40 -20.08 -6.57 -16.57
C ILE A 40 -19.23 -6.45 -15.27
N GLN A 41 -19.25 -7.45 -14.39
CA GLN A 41 -18.61 -7.37 -13.06
C GLN A 41 -17.21 -7.98 -12.98
N ARG A 42 -16.34 -7.42 -12.11
CA ARG A 42 -14.97 -7.92 -11.87
C ARG A 42 -14.99 -9.20 -11.02
N ASN A 43 -14.14 -10.16 -11.35
CA ASN A 43 -13.79 -11.28 -10.46
C ASN A 43 -13.47 -10.75 -9.05
N THR A 44 -14.12 -11.34 -8.05
CA THR A 44 -13.99 -10.86 -6.67
C THR A 44 -12.59 -11.17 -6.16
N SER A 45 -11.82 -10.14 -5.78
CA SER A 45 -10.47 -10.32 -5.23
C SER A 45 -10.55 -10.66 -3.75
N GLN A 46 -10.21 -11.89 -3.38
CA GLN A 46 -10.17 -12.33 -1.98
C GLN A 46 -9.27 -11.42 -1.14
N LYS A 47 -8.12 -11.00 -1.69
CA LYS A 47 -7.22 -10.05 -1.01
C LYS A 47 -7.92 -8.75 -0.63
N ARG A 48 -8.76 -8.19 -1.51
CA ARG A 48 -9.49 -6.94 -1.23
C ARG A 48 -10.56 -7.14 -0.15
N ILE A 49 -11.23 -8.29 -0.14
CA ILE A 49 -12.19 -8.64 0.93
C ILE A 49 -11.47 -8.70 2.28
N GLU A 50 -10.32 -9.37 2.33
CA GLU A 50 -9.49 -9.47 3.55
C GLU A 50 -9.02 -8.09 4.03
N GLU A 51 -8.56 -7.22 3.12
CA GLU A 51 -8.15 -5.85 3.44
C GLU A 51 -9.29 -5.01 4.02
N ILE A 52 -10.51 -5.14 3.46
CA ILE A 52 -11.71 -4.46 3.97
C ILE A 52 -12.14 -5.03 5.33
N SER A 53 -12.12 -6.36 5.48
CA SER A 53 -12.42 -6.99 6.76
C SER A 53 -11.44 -6.54 7.83
N LEU A 54 -10.14 -6.47 7.54
CA LEU A 54 -9.16 -5.91 8.47
C LEU A 54 -9.44 -4.43 8.78
N TYR A 55 -9.80 -3.63 7.77
CA TYR A 55 -10.13 -2.22 7.95
C TYR A 55 -11.31 -1.99 8.91
N CYS A 56 -12.30 -2.89 8.95
CA CYS A 56 -13.41 -2.83 9.91
C CYS A 56 -12.97 -2.89 11.39
N GLN A 57 -11.71 -3.25 11.68
CA GLN A 57 -11.16 -3.16 13.04
C GLN A 57 -10.62 -1.75 13.37
N ASP A 58 -10.40 -0.89 12.39
CA ASP A 58 -10.00 0.49 12.65
C ASP A 58 -11.10 1.20 13.46
N PRO A 59 -10.80 1.77 14.64
CA PRO A 59 -11.80 2.51 15.41
C PRO A 59 -12.38 3.71 14.66
N ASP A 60 -11.67 4.23 13.66
CA ASP A 60 -12.09 5.32 12.79
C ASP A 60 -12.60 4.80 11.42
N ALA A 61 -12.93 3.50 11.30
CA ALA A 61 -13.38 2.92 10.04
C ALA A 61 -14.60 3.68 9.48
N THR A 62 -14.48 4.18 8.26
CA THR A 62 -15.51 5.00 7.62
C THR A 62 -15.85 4.44 6.23
N PHE A 63 -17.14 4.33 5.93
CA PHE A 63 -17.67 3.90 4.63
C PHE A 63 -18.56 5.00 4.04
N PRO A 64 -17.97 6.12 3.57
CA PRO A 64 -18.75 7.32 3.24
C PRO A 64 -19.41 7.22 1.85
N THR A 65 -18.91 6.34 0.98
CA THR A 65 -19.48 6.14 -0.35
C THR A 65 -20.69 5.21 -0.28
N PRO A 66 -21.77 5.47 -1.03
CA PRO A 66 -22.96 4.65 -0.98
C PRO A 66 -22.73 3.24 -1.53
N ILE A 67 -23.47 2.24 -1.03
CA ILE A 67 -23.67 0.96 -1.72
C ILE A 67 -24.80 1.16 -2.72
N ILE A 68 -24.58 0.81 -3.99
CA ILE A 68 -25.57 1.01 -5.04
C ILE A 68 -26.26 -0.31 -5.31
N ILE A 69 -27.59 -0.28 -5.20
CA ILE A 69 -28.43 -1.47 -5.15
C ILE A 69 -29.52 -1.35 -6.21
N ALA A 70 -29.63 -2.35 -7.07
CA ALA A 70 -30.82 -2.57 -7.90
C ALA A 70 -31.86 -3.37 -7.13
N VAL A 71 -33.12 -2.95 -7.22
CA VAL A 71 -34.25 -3.57 -6.53
C VAL A 71 -35.42 -3.71 -7.50
N ASP A 72 -36.09 -4.85 -7.45
CA ASP A 72 -37.37 -5.08 -8.12
C ASP A 72 -38.48 -4.46 -7.27
N SER A 73 -39.20 -3.49 -7.83
CA SER A 73 -40.26 -2.76 -7.10
C SER A 73 -41.37 -3.68 -6.62
N SER A 74 -41.60 -4.83 -7.27
CA SER A 74 -42.59 -5.81 -6.83
C SER A 74 -42.26 -6.49 -5.49
N LYS A 75 -41.01 -6.40 -5.03
CA LYS A 75 -40.52 -7.05 -3.80
C LYS A 75 -40.46 -6.12 -2.59
N VAL A 76 -40.83 -4.86 -2.76
CA VAL A 76 -40.83 -3.87 -1.68
C VAL A 76 -42.11 -3.04 -1.72
N ASN A 77 -42.47 -2.49 -0.57
CA ASN A 77 -43.48 -1.45 -0.48
C ASN A 77 -42.78 -0.09 -0.37
N ILE A 78 -43.04 0.78 -1.35
CA ILE A 78 -42.58 2.17 -1.32
C ILE A 78 -43.76 3.00 -0.80
N ASP A 79 -43.54 3.69 0.31
CA ASP A 79 -44.50 4.58 0.97
C ASP A 79 -44.03 6.04 0.77
N PRO A 80 -44.58 6.76 -0.22
CA PRO A 80 -44.19 8.14 -0.53
C PRO A 80 -44.62 9.14 0.54
N GLU A 81 -45.70 8.85 1.29
CA GLU A 81 -46.20 9.77 2.33
C GLU A 81 -45.22 9.83 3.50
N ASN A 82 -44.66 8.68 3.88
CA ASN A 82 -43.68 8.58 4.97
C ASN A 82 -42.23 8.57 4.49
N ASN A 83 -41.98 8.63 3.18
CA ASN A 83 -40.66 8.46 2.55
C ASN A 83 -39.93 7.20 3.03
N THR A 84 -40.62 6.06 3.00
CA THR A 84 -40.05 4.79 3.46
C THR A 84 -40.13 3.68 2.43
N ILE A 85 -39.09 2.86 2.36
CA ILE A 85 -39.07 1.60 1.61
C ILE A 85 -39.06 0.46 2.63
N GLN A 86 -40.00 -0.45 2.49
CA GLN A 86 -40.18 -1.57 3.42
C GLN A 86 -40.19 -2.90 2.66
N THR A 87 -39.56 -3.90 3.25
CA THR A 87 -39.67 -5.28 2.78
C THR A 87 -39.88 -6.23 3.95
N THR A 88 -40.79 -7.18 3.76
CA THR A 88 -41.00 -8.34 4.63
C THR A 88 -40.55 -9.64 3.94
N ASP A 89 -40.04 -9.56 2.70
CA ASP A 89 -39.53 -10.73 1.98
C ASP A 89 -38.34 -11.32 2.73
N SER A 90 -38.27 -12.64 2.82
CA SER A 90 -37.13 -13.37 3.40
C SER A 90 -36.05 -13.66 2.35
N ASN A 91 -36.33 -13.45 1.07
CA ASN A 91 -35.41 -13.70 -0.03
C ASN A 91 -34.36 -12.59 -0.15
N LYS A 92 -33.29 -12.90 -0.90
CA LYS A 92 -32.30 -11.90 -1.31
C LYS A 92 -32.89 -11.05 -2.43
N ILE A 93 -33.13 -9.77 -2.15
CA ILE A 93 -33.81 -8.84 -3.06
C ILE A 93 -32.94 -7.65 -3.50
N PHE A 94 -31.79 -7.45 -2.84
CA PHE A 94 -30.90 -6.33 -3.10
C PHE A 94 -29.71 -6.75 -3.95
N GLU A 95 -29.76 -6.46 -5.24
CA GLU A 95 -28.66 -6.72 -6.16
C GLU A 95 -27.62 -5.61 -6.06
N VAL A 96 -26.41 -5.93 -5.61
CA VAL A 96 -25.34 -4.94 -5.49
C VAL A 96 -24.72 -4.67 -6.86
N ILE A 97 -24.86 -3.43 -7.36
CA ILE A 97 -24.22 -2.94 -8.59
C ILE A 97 -22.80 -2.44 -8.28
N ASP A 98 -22.65 -1.60 -7.25
CA ASP A 98 -21.36 -1.12 -6.76
C ASP A 98 -21.23 -1.30 -5.24
N GLY A 99 -20.03 -1.69 -4.81
CA GLY A 99 -19.75 -1.98 -3.40
C GLY A 99 -19.69 -3.47 -3.05
N GLN A 100 -19.66 -4.38 -4.03
CA GLN A 100 -19.61 -5.83 -3.78
C GLN A 100 -18.48 -6.25 -2.83
N HIS A 101 -17.24 -5.74 -3.03
CA HIS A 101 -16.10 -6.06 -2.15
C HIS A 101 -16.31 -5.49 -0.74
N ARG A 102 -17.02 -4.37 -0.61
CA ARG A 102 -17.36 -3.77 0.68
C ARG A 102 -18.37 -4.62 1.43
N MET A 103 -19.45 -5.03 0.76
CA MET A 103 -20.44 -5.91 1.36
C MET A 103 -19.83 -7.25 1.79
N GLU A 104 -19.04 -7.90 0.93
CA GLU A 104 -18.36 -9.17 1.27
C GLU A 104 -17.31 -8.99 2.37
N GLY A 105 -16.56 -7.88 2.38
CA GLY A 105 -15.60 -7.57 3.45
C GLY A 105 -16.26 -7.30 4.80
N ILE A 106 -17.38 -6.58 4.80
CA ILE A 106 -18.20 -6.32 6.00
C ILE A 106 -18.84 -7.62 6.49
N LYS A 107 -19.31 -8.49 5.58
CA LYS A 107 -19.80 -9.83 5.92
C LYS A 107 -18.74 -10.64 6.66
N LEU A 108 -17.52 -10.68 6.11
CA LEU A 108 -16.40 -11.38 6.72
C LEU A 108 -16.02 -10.77 8.08
N ALA A 109 -16.07 -9.45 8.22
CA ALA A 109 -15.85 -8.76 9.49
C ALA A 109 -16.93 -9.09 10.54
N LYS A 110 -18.19 -9.17 10.13
CA LYS A 110 -19.31 -9.60 11.00
C LYS A 110 -19.09 -11.01 11.51
N GLU A 111 -18.74 -11.94 10.61
CA GLU A 111 -18.50 -13.35 10.93
C GLU A 111 -17.29 -13.53 11.87
N ARG A 112 -16.23 -12.72 11.70
CA ARG A 112 -14.99 -12.86 12.48
C ARG A 112 -15.04 -12.19 13.85
N PHE A 113 -15.61 -10.99 13.94
CA PHE A 113 -15.54 -10.17 15.16
C PHE A 113 -16.78 -9.28 15.36
N GLY A 114 -17.91 -9.62 14.75
CA GLY A 114 -19.20 -9.01 15.07
C GLY A 114 -19.41 -7.58 14.56
N PHE A 115 -18.59 -7.10 13.61
CA PHE A 115 -18.69 -5.74 13.07
C PHE A 115 -20.09 -5.42 12.51
N SER A 116 -20.61 -4.25 12.85
CA SER A 116 -21.87 -3.71 12.34
C SER A 116 -21.77 -2.19 12.23
N CYS A 117 -22.31 -1.61 11.16
CA CYS A 117 -22.38 -0.17 10.99
C CYS A 117 -23.61 0.24 10.17
N GLU A 118 -23.91 1.55 10.16
CA GLU A 118 -24.84 2.12 9.18
C GLU A 118 -24.09 2.38 7.88
N LEU A 119 -24.70 2.02 6.75
CA LEU A 119 -24.20 2.29 5.41
C LEU A 119 -25.17 3.21 4.67
N VAL A 120 -24.61 4.15 3.91
CA VAL A 120 -25.38 4.91 2.93
C VAL A 120 -25.71 3.97 1.77
N VAL A 121 -26.96 3.98 1.34
CA VAL A 121 -27.44 3.15 0.22
C VAL A 121 -28.13 4.00 -0.82
N ILE A 122 -27.94 3.64 -2.09
CA ILE A 122 -28.73 4.17 -3.20
C ILE A 122 -29.53 3.01 -3.77
N LEU A 123 -30.85 3.12 -3.75
CA LEU A 123 -31.76 2.14 -4.31
C LEU A 123 -32.26 2.65 -5.67
N MET A 124 -32.03 1.84 -6.70
CA MET A 124 -32.51 2.07 -8.06
C MET A 124 -33.48 0.96 -8.43
N PHE A 125 -34.67 1.34 -8.87
CA PHE A 125 -35.75 0.38 -9.11
C PHE A 125 -35.83 -0.04 -10.57
N ASP A 126 -36.14 -1.32 -10.77
CA ASP A 126 -36.52 -1.90 -12.07
C ASP A 126 -35.52 -1.65 -13.20
N LEU A 127 -34.23 -1.55 -12.85
CA LEU A 127 -33.15 -1.38 -13.83
C LEU A 127 -33.04 -2.60 -14.74
N THR A 128 -32.97 -2.34 -16.03
CA THR A 128 -32.55 -3.30 -17.05
C THR A 128 -31.07 -3.67 -16.88
N GLU A 129 -30.65 -4.78 -17.47
CA GLU A 129 -29.25 -5.22 -17.42
C GLU A 129 -28.30 -4.25 -18.14
N GLU A 130 -28.79 -3.56 -19.15
CA GLU A 130 -28.06 -2.50 -19.84
C GLU A 130 -27.83 -1.30 -18.92
N GLU A 131 -28.87 -0.83 -18.22
CA GLU A 131 -28.76 0.28 -17.27
C GLU A 131 -27.85 -0.05 -16.09
N LYS A 132 -27.95 -1.28 -15.54
CA LYS A 132 -27.00 -1.77 -14.51
C LYS A 132 -25.56 -1.69 -15.02
N GLY A 133 -25.35 -2.08 -16.27
CA GLY A 133 -24.06 -1.99 -16.95
C GLY A 133 -23.55 -0.56 -17.10
N TYR A 134 -24.41 0.34 -17.56
CA TYR A 134 -24.11 1.75 -17.71
C TYR A 134 -23.73 2.41 -16.38
N VAL A 135 -24.53 2.18 -15.32
CA VAL A 135 -24.26 2.68 -13.97
C VAL A 135 -22.90 2.18 -13.47
N PHE A 136 -22.66 0.86 -13.54
CA PHE A 136 -21.40 0.26 -13.11
C PHE A 136 -20.19 0.86 -13.84
N SER A 137 -20.29 1.00 -15.16
CA SER A 137 -19.21 1.53 -15.99
C SER A 137 -18.91 3.00 -15.68
N THR A 138 -19.95 3.82 -15.49
CA THR A 138 -19.83 5.25 -15.22
C THR A 138 -19.12 5.52 -13.90
N ILE A 139 -19.46 4.77 -12.85
CA ILE A 139 -18.86 4.92 -11.52
C ILE A 139 -17.38 4.53 -11.53
N ASN A 140 -17.03 3.45 -12.22
CA ASN A 140 -15.68 2.90 -12.20
C ASN A 140 -14.73 3.58 -13.19
N SER A 141 -15.22 4.07 -14.33
CA SER A 141 -14.37 4.58 -15.42
C SER A 141 -13.85 6.00 -15.14
N ASN A 142 -14.61 6.81 -14.39
CA ASN A 142 -14.30 8.23 -14.20
C ASN A 142 -13.55 8.54 -12.88
N GLN A 143 -13.32 7.55 -12.01
CA GLN A 143 -12.59 7.77 -10.75
C GLN A 143 -11.07 7.76 -10.97
N ALA A 144 -10.46 8.94 -10.94
CA ALA A 144 -9.01 9.04 -10.87
C ALA A 144 -8.48 8.48 -9.53
N LYS A 145 -7.45 7.63 -9.59
CA LYS A 145 -6.79 7.16 -8.37
C LYS A 145 -6.01 8.31 -7.74
N VAL A 146 -6.16 8.47 -6.43
CA VAL A 146 -5.34 9.39 -5.64
C VAL A 146 -3.88 8.93 -5.71
N ASP A 147 -2.96 9.86 -5.96
CA ASP A 147 -1.52 9.58 -5.96
C ASP A 147 -1.06 9.15 -4.55
N LYS A 148 -0.31 8.05 -4.46
CA LYS A 148 0.17 7.52 -3.17
C LYS A 148 1.05 8.51 -2.41
N SER A 149 1.78 9.36 -3.12
CA SER A 149 2.65 10.37 -2.51
C SER A 149 1.79 11.38 -1.73
N LEU A 150 0.67 11.83 -2.31
CA LEU A 150 -0.28 12.70 -1.62
C LEU A 150 -0.87 12.03 -0.37
N ILE A 151 -1.20 10.73 -0.45
CA ILE A 151 -1.67 9.97 0.73
C ILE A 151 -0.62 9.97 1.84
N TYR A 152 0.66 9.84 1.48
CA TYR A 152 1.74 9.86 2.47
C TYR A 152 1.94 11.22 3.11
N ASP A 153 1.79 12.30 2.35
CA ASP A 153 1.83 13.66 2.89
C ASP A 153 0.64 13.91 3.85
N LEU A 154 -0.53 13.36 3.56
CA LEU A 154 -1.67 13.43 4.49
C LEU A 154 -1.42 12.69 5.81
N PHE A 155 -0.54 11.68 5.85
CA PHE A 155 -0.16 11.04 7.12
C PHE A 155 0.65 11.96 8.04
N GLU A 156 1.26 13.04 7.54
CA GLU A 156 1.91 14.05 8.38
C GLU A 156 0.90 14.69 9.35
N LEU A 157 -0.37 14.83 8.91
CA LEU A 157 -1.46 15.40 9.72
C LEU A 157 -1.92 14.46 10.85
N SER A 158 -1.61 13.16 10.77
CA SER A 158 -2.00 12.21 11.81
C SER A 158 -1.23 12.48 13.09
N GLN A 159 -1.90 12.51 14.25
CA GLN A 159 -1.21 12.66 15.54
C GLN A 159 -0.46 11.38 15.94
N LYS A 160 -1.07 10.22 15.69
CA LYS A 160 -0.45 8.92 16.00
C LYS A 160 0.62 8.56 14.97
N ARG A 161 1.64 7.84 15.43
CA ARG A 161 2.69 7.31 14.55
C ARG A 161 2.19 6.11 13.74
N SER A 162 2.89 5.82 12.64
CA SER A 162 2.65 4.63 11.82
C SER A 162 3.91 4.29 11.02
N PRO A 163 4.05 3.05 10.53
CA PRO A 163 5.17 2.69 9.64
C PRO A 163 5.26 3.63 8.42
N LEU A 164 4.10 4.08 7.90
CA LEU A 164 4.00 5.00 6.77
C LEU A 164 4.46 6.41 7.14
N LYS A 165 4.04 6.92 8.31
CA LYS A 165 4.45 8.24 8.81
C LYS A 165 5.95 8.30 9.11
N THR A 166 6.50 7.30 9.81
CA THR A 166 7.95 7.21 10.08
C THR A 166 8.75 7.12 8.78
N SER A 167 8.31 6.29 7.82
CA SER A 167 9.00 6.18 6.54
C SER A 167 8.93 7.48 5.71
N HIS A 168 7.81 8.20 5.78
CA HIS A 168 7.67 9.51 5.15
C HIS A 168 8.60 10.55 5.78
N TYR A 169 8.67 10.60 7.10
CA TYR A 169 9.61 11.45 7.83
C TYR A 169 11.05 11.20 7.41
N ILE A 170 11.49 9.93 7.37
CA ILE A 170 12.84 9.55 6.95
C ILE A 170 13.11 9.95 5.48
N ALA A 171 12.13 9.77 4.59
CA ALA A 171 12.25 10.20 3.20
C ALA A 171 12.49 11.71 3.10
N ARG A 172 11.72 12.51 3.85
CA ARG A 172 11.86 13.97 3.88
C ARG A 172 13.22 14.40 4.46
N SER A 173 13.64 13.81 5.58
CA SER A 173 14.93 14.10 6.21
C SER A 173 16.10 13.83 5.24
N LEU A 174 16.11 12.66 4.58
CA LEU A 174 17.14 12.32 3.61
C LEU A 174 17.07 13.18 2.33
N ASN A 175 15.90 13.68 1.94
CA ASN A 175 15.81 14.56 0.77
C ASN A 175 16.31 15.99 1.05
N SER A 176 16.25 16.42 2.32
CA SER A 176 16.59 17.79 2.73
C SER A 176 18.02 17.96 3.25
N ASP A 177 18.67 16.89 3.66
CA ASP A 177 20.06 16.92 4.15
C ASP A 177 21.07 16.95 2.99
N ILE A 178 21.99 17.92 2.98
CA ILE A 178 23.00 18.09 1.93
C ILE A 178 24.03 16.94 1.90
N GLU A 179 24.30 16.32 3.04
CA GLU A 179 25.22 15.18 3.17
C GLU A 179 24.54 13.85 2.82
N SER A 180 23.22 13.87 2.58
CA SER A 180 22.46 12.67 2.23
C SER A 180 22.67 12.29 0.77
N PRO A 181 22.67 10.97 0.45
CA PRO A 181 22.79 10.51 -0.92
C PRO A 181 21.50 10.77 -1.73
N PHE A 182 20.41 11.20 -1.05
CA PHE A 182 19.12 11.54 -1.65
C PHE A 182 18.82 13.03 -1.67
N TYR A 183 19.78 13.91 -1.36
CA TYR A 183 19.57 15.36 -1.39
C TYR A 183 18.96 15.79 -2.74
N ASN A 184 17.75 16.37 -2.71
CA ASN A 184 16.96 16.76 -3.89
C ASN A 184 16.77 15.68 -4.97
N ARG A 185 16.72 14.40 -4.58
CA ARG A 185 16.51 13.26 -5.51
C ARG A 185 15.13 12.63 -5.40
N LEU A 186 14.39 12.92 -4.32
CA LEU A 186 13.04 12.41 -4.14
C LEU A 186 12.02 13.39 -4.71
N LYS A 187 11.17 12.89 -5.61
CA LYS A 187 10.01 13.61 -6.12
C LYS A 187 8.94 13.67 -5.03
N MET A 188 9.02 14.70 -4.19
CA MET A 188 8.06 14.99 -3.12
C MET A 188 6.72 15.49 -3.72
N LEU A 189 5.59 15.19 -3.07
CA LEU A 189 4.25 15.66 -3.48
C LEU A 189 3.83 15.27 -4.92
N GLY A 190 4.49 14.29 -5.53
CA GLY A 190 4.18 13.85 -6.89
C GLY A 190 4.51 14.89 -7.99
N ARG A 191 5.24 15.97 -7.69
CA ARG A 191 5.71 16.97 -8.67
C ARG A 191 7.24 17.10 -8.66
N ARG A 192 7.83 17.35 -9.83
CA ARG A 192 9.27 17.69 -9.92
C ARG A 192 9.42 19.15 -9.53
N SER A 193 10.37 19.44 -8.66
CA SER A 193 10.66 20.79 -8.19
C SER A 193 11.98 21.32 -8.77
N GLN A 194 12.98 20.46 -9.00
CA GLN A 194 14.35 20.84 -9.40
C GLN A 194 14.93 20.03 -10.57
N GLY A 195 14.23 19.02 -11.10
CA GLY A 195 14.61 18.29 -12.31
C GLY A 195 15.58 17.12 -12.09
N SER A 196 16.28 17.10 -10.95
CA SER A 196 17.14 15.99 -10.50
C SER A 196 16.37 14.83 -9.85
N GLU A 197 15.04 14.93 -9.71
CA GLU A 197 14.25 13.92 -9.00
C GLU A 197 13.99 12.68 -9.87
N THR A 198 14.62 11.57 -9.49
CA THR A 198 14.56 10.30 -10.22
C THR A 198 13.77 9.21 -9.49
N LEU A 199 13.54 9.37 -8.18
CA LEU A 199 12.80 8.42 -7.34
C LEU A 199 11.56 9.10 -6.74
N SER A 200 10.39 8.48 -6.82
CA SER A 200 9.21 9.03 -6.14
C SER A 200 9.27 8.78 -4.63
N GLN A 201 8.82 9.75 -3.85
CA GLN A 201 8.57 9.59 -2.40
C GLN A 201 7.76 8.32 -2.13
N GLY A 202 6.75 8.06 -2.96
CA GLY A 202 5.92 6.88 -2.83
C GLY A 202 6.69 5.55 -2.92
N SER A 203 7.69 5.49 -3.81
CA SER A 203 8.54 4.31 -3.96
C SER A 203 9.53 4.17 -2.80
N PHE A 204 10.06 5.29 -2.31
CA PHE A 204 10.93 5.32 -1.14
C PHE A 204 10.20 4.77 0.10
N VAL A 205 9.05 5.36 0.43
CA VAL A 205 8.21 4.93 1.55
C VAL A 205 7.85 3.46 1.42
N HIS A 206 7.51 2.98 0.23
CA HIS A 206 7.19 1.57 0.02
C HIS A 206 8.35 0.63 0.35
N GLY A 207 9.58 0.95 -0.08
CA GLY A 207 10.76 0.15 0.21
C GLY A 207 11.08 0.11 1.70
N LEU A 208 10.98 1.25 2.38
CA LEU A 208 11.31 1.36 3.80
C LEU A 208 10.27 0.71 4.71
N VAL A 209 8.97 0.88 4.41
CA VAL A 209 7.89 0.22 5.16
C VAL A 209 8.05 -1.29 5.15
N ALA A 210 8.50 -1.88 4.04
CA ALA A 210 8.72 -3.33 3.94
C ALA A 210 9.81 -3.86 4.90
N LEU A 211 10.66 -2.98 5.45
CA LEU A 211 11.65 -3.31 6.47
C LEU A 211 11.15 -3.08 7.91
N ILE A 212 10.00 -2.40 8.07
CA ILE A 212 9.37 -2.07 9.36
C ILE A 212 8.16 -2.95 9.64
N SER A 213 7.37 -3.27 8.61
CA SER A 213 6.09 -3.97 8.78
C SER A 213 5.68 -4.79 7.55
N LYS A 214 5.21 -6.01 7.79
CA LYS A 214 4.51 -6.84 6.81
C LYS A 214 3.06 -6.41 6.58
N ASN A 215 2.44 -5.77 7.58
CA ASN A 215 1.06 -5.31 7.54
C ASN A 215 0.94 -3.94 8.22
N PRO A 216 1.34 -2.86 7.52
CA PRO A 216 1.34 -1.52 8.11
C PRO A 216 -0.06 -1.04 8.52
N GLN A 217 -1.11 -1.54 7.86
CA GLN A 217 -2.49 -1.23 8.23
C GLN A 217 -2.86 -1.84 9.58
N ARG A 218 -2.49 -3.10 9.83
CA ARG A 218 -2.70 -3.73 11.14
C ARG A 218 -1.95 -2.97 12.25
N ASP A 219 -0.71 -2.59 12.00
CA ASP A 219 0.06 -1.81 12.97
C ASP A 219 -0.61 -0.46 13.27
N MET A 220 -1.12 0.24 12.25
CA MET A 220 -1.88 1.47 12.45
C MET A 220 -3.11 1.26 13.34
N ILE A 221 -3.87 0.19 13.10
CA ILE A 221 -5.05 -0.15 13.91
C ILE A 221 -4.66 -0.44 15.36
N SER A 222 -3.64 -1.26 15.59
CA SER A 222 -3.16 -1.57 16.94
C SER A 222 -2.65 -0.31 17.66
N ILE A 223 -1.88 0.56 16.99
CA ILE A 223 -1.46 1.85 17.56
C ILE A 223 -2.66 2.74 17.90
N LYS A 224 -3.70 2.77 17.05
CA LYS A 224 -4.93 3.53 17.32
C LYS A 224 -5.68 3.01 18.55
N ARG A 225 -5.65 1.70 18.79
CA ARG A 225 -6.26 1.03 19.94
C ARG A 225 -5.35 0.97 21.17
N ASP A 226 -4.17 1.59 21.10
CA ASP A 226 -3.14 1.55 22.16
C ASP A 226 -2.72 0.11 22.52
N GLU A 227 -2.79 -0.80 21.54
CA GLU A 227 -2.31 -2.17 21.61
C GLU A 227 -0.81 -2.23 21.31
N ALA A 228 -0.09 -3.08 22.05
CA ALA A 228 1.32 -3.32 21.79
C ALA A 228 1.53 -3.97 20.41
N LEU A 229 2.52 -3.49 19.67
CA LEU A 229 2.92 -4.07 18.41
C LEU A 229 3.70 -5.36 18.64
N VAL A 230 3.40 -6.38 17.84
CA VAL A 230 4.14 -7.65 17.88
C VAL A 230 5.51 -7.46 17.24
N GLU A 231 6.56 -7.88 17.95
CA GLU A 231 7.93 -7.91 17.43
C GLU A 231 8.08 -8.96 16.32
N ASP A 232 8.94 -8.70 15.34
CA ASP A 232 9.21 -9.59 14.22
C ASP A 232 10.68 -9.40 13.78
N SER A 233 11.55 -10.26 14.29
CA SER A 233 12.99 -10.21 14.05
C SER A 233 13.39 -10.44 12.59
N SER A 234 12.46 -10.87 11.72
CA SER A 234 12.71 -10.96 10.28
C SER A 234 12.69 -9.61 9.56
N LEU A 235 12.24 -8.55 10.24
CA LEU A 235 12.14 -7.19 9.72
C LEU A 235 13.24 -6.31 10.35
N PRO A 236 14.21 -5.81 9.57
CA PRO A 236 15.37 -5.09 10.11
C PRO A 236 15.06 -3.94 11.08
N PHE A 237 13.99 -3.20 10.83
CA PHE A 237 13.67 -1.98 11.58
C PHE A 237 12.48 -2.13 12.51
N ARG A 238 11.98 -3.35 12.73
CA ARG A 238 10.79 -3.58 13.54
C ARG A 238 10.98 -3.12 14.99
N SER A 239 12.05 -3.58 15.64
CA SER A 239 12.33 -3.21 17.04
C SER A 239 12.59 -1.72 17.21
N TYR A 240 13.40 -1.11 16.34
CA TYR A 240 13.63 0.34 16.38
C TYR A 240 12.35 1.13 16.17
N PHE A 241 11.48 0.67 15.26
CA PHE A 241 10.16 1.26 15.11
C PHE A 241 9.39 1.12 16.42
N ILE A 242 9.20 -0.07 16.99
CA ILE A 242 8.45 -0.24 18.25
C ILE A 242 9.00 0.63 19.39
N GLU A 243 10.32 0.75 19.50
CA GLU A 243 11.01 1.51 20.55
C GLU A 243 11.07 3.04 20.30
N ASN A 244 10.45 3.55 19.23
CA ASN A 244 10.48 4.97 18.83
C ASN A 244 11.88 5.51 18.47
N LYS A 245 12.78 4.66 17.97
CA LYS A 245 14.16 5.00 17.58
C LYS A 245 14.27 5.34 16.10
N ASP A 246 13.46 6.28 15.64
CA ASP A 246 13.36 6.67 14.22
C ASP A 246 14.70 7.27 13.71
N GLU A 247 15.47 7.91 14.59
CA GLU A 247 16.82 8.44 14.34
C GLU A 247 17.84 7.34 14.03
N VAL A 248 17.71 6.16 14.65
CA VAL A 248 18.57 5.01 14.36
C VAL A 248 18.26 4.45 12.97
N ILE A 249 16.98 4.35 12.61
CA ILE A 249 16.56 3.93 11.27
C ILE A 249 17.11 4.91 10.22
N LEU A 250 16.95 6.22 10.45
CA LEU A 250 17.49 7.27 9.59
C LEU A 250 19.01 7.11 9.41
N LYS A 251 19.76 6.95 10.51
CA LYS A 251 21.22 6.83 10.47
C LYS A 251 21.69 5.59 9.71
N ILE A 252 21.05 4.44 9.93
CA ILE A 252 21.39 3.21 9.21
C ILE A 252 21.09 3.35 7.71
N MET A 253 19.94 3.92 7.35
CA MET A 253 19.58 4.15 5.95
C MET A 253 20.52 5.15 5.25
N SER A 254 20.91 6.22 5.96
CA SER A 254 21.92 7.18 5.49
C SER A 254 23.27 6.48 5.24
N ASN A 255 23.80 5.75 6.23
CA ASN A 255 25.05 5.00 6.10
C ASN A 255 25.01 4.02 4.92
N TYR A 256 23.90 3.29 4.75
CA TYR A 256 23.74 2.30 3.70
C TYR A 256 23.81 2.93 2.30
N PHE A 257 23.06 4.01 2.06
CA PHE A 257 23.01 4.62 0.73
C PHE A 257 24.19 5.57 0.46
N ASN A 258 24.83 6.15 1.48
CA ASN A 258 26.11 6.84 1.30
C ASN A 258 27.17 5.86 0.82
N ALA A 259 27.23 4.67 1.40
CA ALA A 259 28.14 3.64 0.94
C ALA A 259 27.88 3.20 -0.51
N VAL A 260 26.61 3.16 -0.95
CA VAL A 260 26.27 2.96 -2.36
C VAL A 260 26.82 4.08 -3.23
N LYS A 261 26.53 5.35 -2.88
CA LYS A 261 26.98 6.53 -3.63
C LYS A 261 28.51 6.59 -3.72
N SER A 262 29.22 6.37 -2.62
CA SER A 262 30.69 6.35 -2.56
C SER A 262 31.30 5.22 -3.39
N SER A 263 30.64 4.05 -3.44
CA SER A 263 31.14 2.90 -4.19
C SER A 263 30.80 2.96 -5.68
N PHE A 264 29.65 3.56 -6.05
CA PHE A 264 29.12 3.64 -7.41
C PHE A 264 28.81 5.10 -7.80
N PRO A 265 29.80 6.02 -7.81
CA PRO A 265 29.54 7.45 -7.97
C PRO A 265 28.92 7.78 -9.34
N ASN A 266 29.39 7.15 -10.41
CA ASN A 266 28.89 7.39 -11.76
C ASN A 266 27.45 6.84 -11.94
N GLU A 267 27.22 5.63 -11.46
CA GLU A 267 25.92 4.95 -11.56
C GLU A 267 24.87 5.56 -10.63
N TRP A 268 25.30 6.18 -9.54
CA TRP A 268 24.42 6.93 -8.66
C TRP A 268 24.01 8.26 -9.29
N GLU A 269 24.93 8.99 -9.92
CA GLU A 269 24.67 10.33 -10.46
C GLU A 269 23.95 10.37 -11.81
N SER A 270 24.07 9.32 -12.64
CA SER A 270 23.45 9.30 -13.98
C SER A 270 22.12 8.54 -14.04
N SER A 271 21.12 9.16 -14.68
CA SER A 271 19.85 8.54 -15.02
C SER A 271 19.94 7.46 -16.10
N ASP A 272 21.11 7.16 -16.65
CA ASP A 272 21.30 6.04 -17.56
C ASP A 272 21.33 4.71 -16.79
N PHE A 273 21.81 4.74 -15.55
CA PHE A 273 21.94 3.58 -14.70
C PHE A 273 20.69 3.34 -13.85
N ILE A 274 20.51 2.10 -13.44
CA ILE A 274 19.36 1.71 -12.63
C ILE A 274 19.50 2.11 -11.17
N LEU A 275 20.72 2.34 -10.65
CA LEU A 275 20.94 2.76 -9.26
C LEU A 275 20.33 4.13 -8.96
N ALA A 276 20.33 5.04 -9.93
CA ALA A 276 19.63 6.31 -9.85
C ALA A 276 18.10 6.19 -9.98
N LYS A 277 17.51 4.99 -10.15
CA LYS A 277 16.08 4.79 -10.46
C LYS A 277 15.38 3.94 -9.40
N THR A 278 14.05 3.89 -9.48
CA THR A 278 13.18 3.04 -8.66
C THR A 278 13.60 1.56 -8.65
N THR A 279 14.05 1.01 -9.78
CA THR A 279 14.54 -0.38 -9.86
C THR A 279 15.76 -0.60 -8.97
N GLY A 280 16.73 0.32 -9.00
CA GLY A 280 17.93 0.29 -8.16
C GLY A 280 17.59 0.39 -6.69
N TYR A 281 16.85 1.44 -6.32
CA TYR A 281 16.41 1.66 -4.95
C TYR A 281 15.69 0.43 -4.38
N LEU A 282 14.62 -0.06 -5.02
CA LEU A 282 13.85 -1.18 -4.51
C LEU A 282 14.64 -2.50 -4.53
N GLY A 283 15.56 -2.71 -5.48
CA GLY A 283 16.45 -3.87 -5.46
C GLY A 283 17.44 -3.83 -4.29
N LEU A 284 18.02 -2.66 -3.99
CA LEU A 284 18.89 -2.46 -2.83
C LEU A 284 18.14 -2.60 -1.50
N MET A 285 16.90 -2.10 -1.41
CA MET A 285 16.05 -2.30 -0.23
C MET A 285 15.72 -3.77 0.00
N LYS A 286 15.55 -4.57 -1.06
CA LYS A 286 15.35 -6.02 -0.95
C LYS A 286 16.62 -6.79 -0.57
N ALA A 287 17.81 -6.27 -0.90
CA ALA A 287 19.08 -6.86 -0.50
C ALA A 287 19.45 -6.52 0.95
N PHE A 288 18.99 -5.35 1.43
CA PHE A 288 19.33 -4.79 2.73
C PHE A 288 19.19 -5.76 3.92
N PRO A 289 18.12 -6.58 4.06
CA PRO A 289 18.01 -7.50 5.20
C PRO A 289 19.20 -8.46 5.35
N VAL A 290 19.81 -8.91 4.23
CA VAL A 290 20.98 -9.80 4.27
C VAL A 290 22.19 -9.07 4.85
N PHE A 291 22.45 -7.85 4.37
CA PHE A 291 23.59 -7.04 4.83
C PHE A 291 23.40 -6.56 6.26
N TYR A 292 22.17 -6.18 6.61
CA TYR A 292 21.80 -5.77 7.96
C TYR A 292 22.02 -6.89 8.97
N ASN A 293 21.55 -8.11 8.68
CA ASN A 293 21.73 -9.25 9.57
C ASN A 293 23.21 -9.60 9.76
N GLU A 294 24.01 -9.51 8.70
CA GLU A 294 25.46 -9.65 8.82
C GLU A 294 26.04 -8.56 9.74
N GLY A 295 25.70 -7.31 9.47
CA GLY A 295 26.17 -6.17 10.25
C GLY A 295 25.83 -6.29 11.72
N LEU A 296 24.61 -6.74 12.06
CA LEU A 296 24.24 -7.05 13.44
C LEU A 296 25.12 -8.14 14.05
N SER A 297 25.39 -9.23 13.33
CA SER A 297 26.18 -10.35 13.85
C SER A 297 27.62 -9.97 14.23
N ILE A 298 28.18 -8.97 13.54
CA ILE A 298 29.51 -8.44 13.81
C ILE A 298 29.48 -7.12 14.60
N GLY A 299 28.28 -6.64 14.98
CA GLY A 299 28.06 -5.39 15.71
C GLY A 299 28.50 -4.13 14.94
N SER A 300 28.30 -4.05 13.63
CA SER A 300 28.65 -2.90 12.79
C SER A 300 27.58 -2.64 11.73
N LEU A 301 26.94 -1.46 11.80
CA LEU A 301 26.03 -0.92 10.77
C LEU A 301 26.52 0.45 10.29
N THR A 302 27.85 0.64 10.29
CA THR A 302 28.50 1.87 9.87
C THR A 302 28.53 2.00 8.35
N GLU A 303 28.73 3.23 7.86
CA GLU A 303 28.94 3.47 6.42
C GLU A 303 30.11 2.65 5.87
N LYS A 304 31.25 2.63 6.58
CA LYS A 304 32.43 1.83 6.23
C LYS A 304 32.13 0.34 6.07
N PHE A 305 31.30 -0.23 6.94
CA PHE A 305 30.88 -1.63 6.80
C PHE A 305 30.15 -1.87 5.47
N PHE A 306 29.17 -1.03 5.15
CA PHE A 306 28.45 -1.13 3.89
C PHE A 306 29.34 -0.84 2.68
N GLU A 307 30.30 0.08 2.79
CA GLU A 307 31.25 0.38 1.71
C GLU A 307 32.10 -0.83 1.35
N GLU A 308 32.57 -1.59 2.34
CA GLU A 308 33.34 -2.82 2.06
C GLU A 308 32.52 -3.85 1.29
N ILE A 309 31.22 -3.98 1.60
CA ILE A 309 30.29 -4.81 0.82
C ILE A 309 30.21 -4.30 -0.62
N PHE A 310 29.90 -3.02 -0.81
CA PHE A 310 29.63 -2.46 -2.13
C PHE A 310 30.86 -2.36 -3.02
N ARG A 311 32.04 -2.05 -2.47
CA ARG A 311 33.31 -2.10 -3.21
C ARG A 311 33.61 -3.50 -3.72
N LYS A 312 33.36 -4.52 -2.90
CA LYS A 312 33.56 -5.91 -3.33
C LYS A 312 32.57 -6.32 -4.41
N VAL A 313 31.28 -6.00 -4.22
CA VAL A 313 30.25 -6.21 -5.26
C VAL A 313 30.66 -5.52 -6.56
N LYS A 314 31.13 -4.27 -6.51
CA LYS A 314 31.58 -3.53 -7.68
C LYS A 314 32.74 -4.22 -8.40
N SER A 315 33.78 -4.67 -7.67
CA SER A 315 34.89 -5.43 -8.28
C SER A 315 34.39 -6.64 -9.06
N CYS A 316 33.45 -7.40 -8.50
CA CYS A 316 32.90 -8.57 -9.16
C CYS A 316 32.04 -8.23 -10.39
N LEU A 317 31.32 -7.11 -10.35
CA LEU A 317 30.57 -6.61 -11.51
C LEU A 317 31.53 -6.19 -12.63
N ASP A 318 32.60 -5.48 -12.29
CA ASP A 318 33.62 -5.00 -13.21
C ASP A 318 34.34 -6.19 -13.89
N GLU A 319 34.74 -7.21 -13.10
CA GLU A 319 35.34 -8.45 -13.61
C GLU A 319 34.42 -9.21 -14.58
N LYS A 320 33.12 -9.29 -14.26
CA LYS A 320 32.11 -9.96 -15.09
C LYS A 320 31.57 -9.07 -16.21
N ARG A 321 32.04 -7.82 -16.31
CA ARG A 321 31.58 -6.79 -17.26
C ARG A 321 30.05 -6.58 -17.22
N ILE A 322 29.46 -6.66 -16.02
CA ILE A 322 28.03 -6.45 -15.81
C ILE A 322 27.77 -4.97 -15.59
N ILE A 323 27.00 -4.35 -16.49
CA ILE A 323 26.67 -2.92 -16.42
C ILE A 323 25.32 -2.75 -15.72
N LEU A 324 25.23 -1.82 -14.77
CA LEU A 324 24.00 -1.53 -14.00
C LEU A 324 23.01 -0.65 -14.80
N ASN A 325 22.61 -1.08 -16.00
CA ASN A 325 21.64 -0.40 -16.85
C ASN A 325 20.38 -1.24 -17.12
N SER A 326 19.40 -0.67 -17.81
CA SER A 326 18.12 -1.33 -18.09
C SER A 326 18.23 -2.56 -19.00
N THR A 327 19.30 -2.67 -19.79
CA THR A 327 19.57 -3.84 -20.64
C THR A 327 19.89 -5.07 -19.80
N HIS A 328 20.68 -4.91 -18.73
CA HIS A 328 21.00 -6.01 -17.82
C HIS A 328 19.96 -6.21 -16.74
N PHE A 329 19.31 -5.13 -16.29
CA PHE A 329 18.35 -5.12 -15.20
C PHE A 329 17.03 -4.48 -15.65
N PRO A 330 16.04 -5.29 -16.09
CA PRO A 330 14.81 -4.77 -16.66
C PRO A 330 13.98 -4.00 -15.63
N SER A 331 13.11 -3.11 -16.08
CA SER A 331 12.24 -2.35 -15.16
C SER A 331 11.30 -3.25 -14.34
N GLY A 332 10.88 -2.75 -13.19
CA GLY A 332 9.88 -3.41 -12.33
C GLY A 332 10.45 -4.55 -11.47
N ALA A 333 9.57 -5.44 -11.02
CA ALA A 333 9.91 -6.46 -10.02
C ALA A 333 11.02 -7.43 -10.47
N ALA A 334 11.08 -7.73 -11.77
CA ALA A 334 12.10 -8.61 -12.34
C ALA A 334 13.52 -8.05 -12.15
N GLY A 335 13.78 -6.78 -12.51
CA GLY A 335 15.08 -6.17 -12.28
C GLY A 335 15.39 -5.91 -10.83
N GLN A 336 14.39 -5.57 -10.01
CA GLN A 336 14.59 -5.43 -8.56
C GLN A 336 15.09 -6.73 -7.93
N ASN A 337 14.45 -7.86 -8.27
CA ASN A 337 14.86 -9.18 -7.77
C ASN A 337 16.23 -9.58 -8.34
N LYS A 338 16.47 -9.35 -9.63
CA LYS A 338 17.77 -9.63 -10.26
C LYS A 338 18.90 -8.84 -9.61
N LEU A 339 18.70 -7.54 -9.36
CA LEU A 339 19.68 -6.69 -8.69
C LEU A 339 19.97 -7.21 -7.28
N ARG A 340 18.92 -7.47 -6.49
CA ARG A 340 19.03 -8.08 -5.17
C ARG A 340 19.89 -9.35 -5.23
N ASP A 341 19.54 -10.28 -6.12
CA ASP A 341 20.19 -11.58 -6.21
C ASP A 341 21.67 -11.45 -6.56
N VAL A 342 22.00 -10.61 -7.54
CA VAL A 342 23.40 -10.33 -7.91
C VAL A 342 24.18 -9.74 -6.74
N PHE A 343 23.64 -8.73 -6.05
CA PHE A 343 24.34 -8.08 -4.93
C PHE A 343 24.52 -9.04 -3.75
N VAL A 344 23.48 -9.78 -3.39
CA VAL A 344 23.51 -10.77 -2.29
C VAL A 344 24.44 -11.93 -2.60
N GLN A 345 24.44 -12.46 -3.83
CA GLN A 345 25.32 -13.55 -4.22
C GLN A 345 26.80 -13.13 -4.15
N ASN A 346 27.15 -11.97 -4.72
CA ASN A 346 28.53 -11.49 -4.65
C ASN A 346 28.95 -11.23 -3.19
N PHE A 347 28.10 -10.62 -2.37
CA PHE A 347 28.38 -10.48 -0.94
C PHE A 347 28.63 -11.83 -0.25
N LYS A 348 27.77 -12.82 -0.46
CA LYS A 348 27.91 -14.16 0.13
C LYS A 348 29.21 -14.86 -0.28
N SER A 349 29.62 -14.72 -1.54
CA SER A 349 30.87 -15.32 -2.04
C SER A 349 32.13 -14.76 -1.35
N TYR A 350 32.07 -13.55 -0.80
CA TYR A 350 33.22 -12.86 -0.19
C TYR A 350 32.94 -12.40 1.24
N ARG A 351 31.94 -13.02 1.89
CA ARG A 351 31.47 -12.63 3.21
C ARG A 351 32.63 -12.59 4.21
N ASP A 352 33.41 -13.65 4.27
CA ASP A 352 34.45 -13.81 5.29
C ASP A 352 35.59 -12.79 5.09
N GLU A 353 35.97 -12.50 3.84
CA GLU A 353 36.95 -11.45 3.50
C GLU A 353 36.47 -10.06 3.95
N ILE A 354 35.20 -9.74 3.68
CA ILE A 354 34.58 -8.47 4.07
C ILE A 354 34.55 -8.34 5.60
N VAL A 355 34.08 -9.39 6.28
CA VAL A 355 33.97 -9.41 7.76
C VAL A 355 35.35 -9.27 8.39
N GLU A 356 36.36 -10.01 7.92
CA GLU A 356 37.73 -9.92 8.43
C GLU A 356 38.27 -8.50 8.28
N LYS A 357 38.06 -7.87 7.13
CA LYS A 357 38.52 -6.50 6.87
C LYS A 357 37.81 -5.47 7.76
N VAL A 358 36.53 -5.64 8.01
CA VAL A 358 35.76 -4.74 8.89
C VAL A 358 36.21 -4.90 10.34
N MET A 359 36.45 -6.14 10.80
CA MET A 359 36.87 -6.42 12.18
C MET A 359 38.31 -5.99 12.46
N LYS A 360 39.22 -6.04 11.48
CA LYS A 360 40.59 -5.48 11.61
C LYS A 360 40.63 -3.96 11.74
N ASN A 361 39.54 -3.30 11.36
CA ASN A 361 39.40 -1.84 11.29
C ASN A 361 38.51 -1.27 12.41
N LYS A 362 38.01 -2.13 13.30
CA LYS A 362 37.37 -1.77 14.57
C LYS A 362 38.43 -1.60 15.65
#